data_AF-A0AAF0XID4-F1
#
_entry.id   AF-A0AAF0XID4-F1
#
_cell.length_a   1.000
_cell.length_b   1.000
_cell.length_c   1.000
_cell.angle_alpha   90.00
_cell.angle_beta   90.00
_cell.angle_gamma   90.00
#
_symmetry.space_group_name_H-M   'P 1'
#
loop_
_entity.id
_entity.type
_entity.pdbx_description
1 polymer ?
#
loop_
_entity_poly.entity_id
_entity_poly.type
_entity_poly.pdbx_seq_one_letter_code
_entity_poly.pdbx_strand_id
1 'polypeptide(L)'
;MANARQDQNNGQRISPGLQSSGHDLEQALSSLSLYPAPAPTFSPVNGEGYFPYGRRQVANNLSDISLQNLRFQLGQMGSGVGPRNPVVGPDVFPMYGPPAPPPPATLFNNYPNYPSGMLYSNELINAQYSRLLYDVNNLNRKKQMDLYRVHNAQIAQPPVFQNGGGAGSNAHRRPNNRLVQQFDLLTLRDMKGGIVGYAMDQHWCRVLQAKFVDPSQEDIEMVLSEVVDCIDELMKNPFGNYLVQNLIAVCNEEQRNRIILSVTKNTFQLVNICCNPHGTRVVQKLMENLSSPRQVSVLMAVISSGAAILAIDQNGHHVVQYCLTHFSSEDNMLLINNLADNCYKVAIDRSGCCVLQICMEKSKGQPRQRLVSEIVANAVHLSRDPYGNYVLQHMLGLKEPDITANLLKQLEGEFMPIACNKYGSNVVEKFLESGEEISSRIIMELVGDSNAAMILLDPFGNYVIQSALAVAKGVARNALLQLIQENSSSMRSNLYGRKIIACLEKAKNNAMWTLNC
;
A
#
# COMPACT_ATOMS: atom_id res chain seq x y z
N MET A 1 52.98 16.13 -50.23
CA MET A 1 52.09 15.80 -51.37
C MET A 1 51.11 16.96 -51.58
N ALA A 2 50.28 16.94 -52.63
CA ALA A 2 49.36 18.02 -53.04
C ALA A 2 48.46 18.54 -51.88
N ASN A 3 48.13 19.84 -51.76
CA ASN A 3 47.26 20.68 -52.61
C ASN A 3 45.85 20.09 -52.84
N ALA A 4 44.73 20.84 -52.92
CA ALA A 4 44.33 22.21 -52.53
C ALA A 4 42.85 22.41 -53.01
N ARG A 5 42.18 23.53 -52.64
CA ARG A 5 40.80 23.97 -53.04
C ARG A 5 39.66 23.23 -52.29
N GLN A 6 38.52 23.82 -51.88
CA GLN A 6 37.67 25.00 -52.20
C GLN A 6 36.36 24.67 -52.93
N ASP A 7 35.33 25.48 -52.60
CA ASP A 7 34.06 25.72 -53.33
C ASP A 7 33.00 24.60 -53.35
N GLN A 8 31.69 24.87 -53.57
CA GLN A 8 30.77 25.93 -53.08
C GLN A 8 29.34 25.63 -53.61
N ASN A 9 28.28 25.86 -52.82
CA ASN A 9 26.85 25.80 -53.22
C ASN A 9 26.38 24.41 -53.76
N ASN A 10 25.10 24.12 -54.05
CA ASN A 10 23.83 24.86 -54.01
C ASN A 10 22.64 23.89 -53.78
N GLY A 11 21.43 24.36 -53.44
CA GLY A 11 20.18 23.58 -53.58
C GLY A 11 19.17 23.63 -52.42
N GLN A 12 17.97 24.17 -52.67
CA GLN A 12 16.89 24.37 -51.69
C GLN A 12 15.92 23.17 -51.58
N ARG A 13 15.25 22.99 -50.42
CA ARG A 13 13.78 22.81 -50.31
C ARG A 13 13.20 22.79 -48.87
N ILE A 14 12.53 23.88 -48.51
CA ILE A 14 11.21 24.05 -47.85
C ILE A 14 10.43 22.75 -47.51
N SER A 15 9.73 22.56 -46.36
CA SER A 15 9.66 23.30 -45.06
C SER A 15 9.24 22.35 -43.87
N PRO A 16 8.22 22.59 -43.00
CA PRO A 16 8.46 22.71 -41.54
C PRO A 16 7.70 21.74 -40.62
N GLY A 17 8.06 21.67 -39.33
CA GLY A 17 7.25 20.97 -38.31
C GLY A 17 7.71 21.09 -36.85
N LEU A 18 6.73 21.05 -35.93
CA LEU A 18 6.79 20.86 -34.46
C LEU A 18 7.59 21.88 -33.60
N GLN A 19 6.89 22.96 -33.23
CA GLN A 19 7.00 23.58 -31.90
C GLN A 19 5.60 23.67 -31.26
N SER A 20 5.09 22.54 -30.77
CA SER A 20 3.80 22.45 -30.06
C SER A 20 3.69 21.16 -29.25
N SER A 21 4.18 21.20 -28.01
CA SER A 21 4.05 20.08 -27.05
C SER A 21 3.97 20.48 -25.58
N GLY A 22 4.34 21.72 -25.21
CA GLY A 22 4.22 22.22 -23.84
C GLY A 22 2.82 22.73 -23.48
N HIS A 23 2.09 23.33 -24.43
CA HIS A 23 0.92 24.16 -24.12
C HIS A 23 -0.34 23.37 -23.75
N ASP A 24 -0.51 22.16 -24.30
CA ASP A 24 -1.67 21.31 -24.04
C ASP A 24 -1.57 20.61 -22.67
N LEU A 25 -0.36 20.43 -22.15
CA LEU A 25 -0.11 19.84 -20.83
C LEU A 25 -0.58 20.77 -19.70
N GLU A 26 -0.42 22.08 -19.84
CA GLU A 26 -1.01 23.06 -18.91
C GLU A 26 -2.55 23.08 -18.97
N GLN A 27 -3.16 22.90 -20.15
CA GLN A 27 -4.62 22.79 -20.25
C GLN A 27 -5.16 21.51 -19.59
N ALA A 28 -4.45 20.38 -19.75
CA ALA A 28 -4.81 19.13 -19.07
C ALA A 28 -4.69 19.24 -17.54
N LEU A 29 -3.66 19.92 -17.02
CA LEU A 29 -3.43 20.06 -15.57
C LEU A 29 -4.31 21.14 -14.91
N SER A 30 -4.58 22.26 -15.59
CA SER A 30 -5.43 23.35 -15.04
C SER A 30 -6.88 22.92 -14.84
N SER A 31 -7.38 21.98 -15.65
CA SER A 31 -8.72 21.37 -15.48
C SER A 31 -8.85 20.43 -14.27
N LEU A 32 -7.77 20.15 -13.53
CA LEU A 32 -7.74 19.28 -12.34
C LEU A 32 -7.46 20.04 -11.02
N SER A 33 -7.37 21.38 -11.04
CA SER A 33 -7.02 22.18 -9.86
C SER A 33 -8.21 22.35 -8.89
N LEU A 34 -8.12 21.74 -7.70
CA LEU A 34 -9.08 21.90 -6.60
C LEU A 34 -8.78 23.13 -5.72
N TYR A 35 -8.66 24.31 -6.32
CA TYR A 35 -8.59 25.59 -5.60
C TYR A 35 -9.57 26.61 -6.17
N PRO A 36 -10.50 27.16 -5.36
CA PRO A 36 -11.30 28.32 -5.78
C PRO A 36 -10.40 29.54 -5.91
N ALA A 37 -10.61 30.36 -6.94
CA ALA A 37 -9.89 31.61 -7.13
C ALA A 37 -10.10 32.56 -5.92
N PRO A 38 -9.08 33.33 -5.51
CA PRO A 38 -9.19 34.23 -4.37
C PRO A 38 -10.25 35.32 -4.64
N ALA A 39 -11.13 35.54 -3.67
CA ALA A 39 -12.11 36.61 -3.74
C ALA A 39 -11.42 37.99 -3.75
N PRO A 40 -11.98 39.00 -4.44
CA PRO A 40 -11.39 40.33 -4.53
C PRO A 40 -11.28 40.99 -3.15
N THR A 41 -10.14 41.61 -2.89
CA THR A 41 -9.81 42.27 -1.62
C THR A 41 -10.59 43.57 -1.45
N PHE A 42 -11.50 43.61 -0.47
CA PHE A 42 -12.11 44.85 0.01
C PHE A 42 -11.33 45.42 1.21
N SER A 43 -10.93 46.68 1.11
CA SER A 43 -10.34 47.43 2.22
C SER A 43 -11.40 47.80 3.27
N PRO A 44 -11.07 47.82 4.57
CA PRO A 44 -12.02 48.19 5.62
C PRO A 44 -12.30 49.69 5.62
N VAL A 45 -13.57 50.06 5.80
CA VAL A 45 -14.01 51.43 6.13
C VAL A 45 -14.91 51.34 7.35
N ASN A 46 -14.73 52.25 8.30
CA ASN A 46 -15.42 52.24 9.60
C ASN A 46 -16.90 52.64 9.47
N GLY A 47 -17.77 52.04 10.29
CA GLY A 47 -19.17 52.44 10.44
C GLY A 47 -19.90 51.64 11.52
N GLU A 48 -20.37 52.31 12.57
CA GLU A 48 -21.17 51.70 13.66
C GLU A 48 -22.66 51.65 13.28
N GLY A 49 -23.44 50.68 13.79
CA GLY A 49 -24.88 50.64 13.53
C GLY A 49 -25.69 49.43 14.03
N TYR A 50 -26.08 49.45 15.31
CA TYR A 50 -27.31 48.89 15.92
C TYR A 50 -27.94 47.53 15.46
N PHE A 51 -28.11 46.65 16.47
CA PHE A 51 -29.04 45.50 16.55
C PHE A 51 -30.54 45.93 16.51
N PRO A 52 -31.55 45.06 16.19
CA PRO A 52 -31.77 43.78 16.88
C PRO A 52 -32.49 42.59 16.17
N TYR A 53 -32.48 41.45 16.89
CA TYR A 53 -33.35 40.25 16.86
C TYR A 53 -34.47 40.10 15.80
N GLY A 54 -34.43 38.96 15.09
CA GLY A 54 -35.57 38.41 14.34
C GLY A 54 -35.55 36.87 14.27
N ARG A 55 -36.10 36.18 15.29
CA ARG A 55 -36.16 34.69 15.34
C ARG A 55 -37.61 34.21 15.23
N ARG A 56 -37.96 33.49 14.16
CA ARG A 56 -39.17 32.64 14.10
C ARG A 56 -38.86 31.30 13.43
N GLN A 57 -39.62 30.28 13.79
CA GLN A 57 -39.34 28.87 13.50
C GLN A 57 -40.02 28.39 12.22
N VAL A 58 -39.45 27.36 11.58
CA VAL A 58 -40.24 26.31 10.90
C VAL A 58 -39.66 24.94 11.27
N ALA A 59 -40.54 24.07 11.77
CA ALA A 59 -40.44 22.61 11.96
C ALA A 59 -39.06 21.93 12.08
N ASN A 60 -38.72 21.49 13.30
CA ASN A 60 -38.07 20.17 13.46
C ASN A 60 -39.14 19.08 13.24
N ASN A 61 -38.79 18.01 12.53
CA ASN A 61 -39.53 16.74 12.57
C ASN A 61 -38.64 15.60 12.05
N LEU A 62 -38.16 14.75 12.97
CA LEU A 62 -37.72 13.35 12.80
C LEU A 62 -36.99 12.91 14.08
N SER A 63 -37.77 12.61 15.12
CA SER A 63 -37.29 11.93 16.33
C SER A 63 -37.51 10.42 16.21
N ASP A 64 -36.68 9.66 16.95
CA ASP A 64 -36.94 8.30 17.43
C ASP A 64 -37.39 7.22 16.42
N ILE A 65 -36.40 6.49 15.89
CA ILE A 65 -36.35 5.02 15.62
C ILE A 65 -35.01 4.80 14.89
N SER A 66 -33.93 4.32 15.52
CA SER A 66 -33.63 2.87 15.56
C SER A 66 -32.48 2.48 16.54
N LEU A 67 -32.27 3.19 17.64
CA LEU A 67 -31.17 2.91 18.61
C LEU A 67 -31.35 1.65 19.49
N GLN A 68 -31.86 0.56 18.92
CA GLN A 68 -32.02 -0.75 19.60
C GLN A 68 -31.45 -1.96 18.83
N ASN A 69 -31.14 -1.86 17.53
CA ASN A 69 -30.78 -3.01 16.69
C ASN A 69 -29.26 -3.29 16.55
N LEU A 70 -28.42 -2.83 17.48
CA LEU A 70 -26.96 -3.05 17.47
C LEU A 70 -26.40 -3.67 18.76
N ARG A 71 -27.20 -4.49 19.44
CA ARG A 71 -26.77 -5.37 20.56
C ARG A 71 -27.45 -6.74 20.53
N PHE A 72 -27.13 -7.56 19.53
CA PHE A 72 -27.32 -9.02 19.61
C PHE A 72 -26.32 -9.75 18.70
N GLN A 73 -26.14 -11.07 18.92
CA GLN A 73 -25.23 -11.98 18.19
C GLN A 73 -23.72 -11.82 18.44
N LEU A 74 -23.26 -12.20 19.64
CA LEU A 74 -21.96 -12.86 19.84
C LEU A 74 -22.12 -14.05 20.80
N GLY A 75 -21.48 -15.18 20.47
CA GLY A 75 -21.66 -16.51 21.10
C GLY A 75 -22.87 -17.29 20.53
N GLN A 76 -22.84 -18.62 20.33
CA GLN A 76 -21.82 -19.70 20.52
C GLN A 76 -22.13 -20.81 19.47
N MET A 77 -21.40 -21.91 19.17
CA MET A 77 -20.23 -22.68 19.67
C MET A 77 -19.43 -23.19 18.42
N GLY A 78 -18.32 -23.95 18.43
CA GLY A 78 -17.40 -24.41 19.50
C GLY A 78 -16.94 -25.88 19.33
N SER A 79 -15.61 -26.11 19.26
CA SER A 79 -14.88 -27.40 19.42
C SER A 79 -15.02 -28.55 18.39
N GLY A 80 -13.88 -29.10 17.90
CA GLY A 80 -13.79 -30.53 17.54
C GLY A 80 -12.87 -31.02 16.38
N VAL A 81 -11.76 -31.70 16.75
CA VAL A 81 -11.07 -32.86 16.10
C VAL A 81 -10.51 -32.78 14.65
N GLY A 82 -9.30 -33.36 14.43
CA GLY A 82 -8.74 -33.78 13.12
C GLY A 82 -8.86 -35.31 12.90
N PRO A 83 -7.90 -36.05 12.27
CA PRO A 83 -6.68 -35.65 11.54
C PRO A 83 -6.44 -36.39 10.19
N ARG A 84 -5.34 -36.10 9.45
CA ARG A 84 -4.39 -37.03 8.76
C ARG A 84 -3.61 -36.40 7.58
N ASN A 85 -2.35 -36.84 7.38
CA ASN A 85 -1.53 -36.63 6.16
C ASN A 85 -1.67 -37.81 5.17
N PRO A 86 -1.25 -37.67 3.90
CA PRO A 86 0.01 -38.32 3.51
C PRO A 86 0.94 -37.54 2.55
N VAL A 87 2.17 -38.07 2.47
CA VAL A 87 3.41 -37.62 1.83
C VAL A 87 3.43 -37.75 0.29
N VAL A 88 4.18 -36.89 -0.43
CA VAL A 88 5.22 -37.18 -1.47
C VAL A 88 5.77 -35.87 -2.10
N GLY A 89 7.06 -35.83 -2.47
CA GLY A 89 7.75 -34.70 -3.14
C GLY A 89 8.21 -35.05 -4.58
N PRO A 90 9.27 -34.45 -5.16
CA PRO A 90 10.33 -33.62 -4.54
C PRO A 90 10.73 -32.33 -5.31
N ASP A 91 11.91 -31.78 -4.97
CA ASP A 91 12.89 -31.04 -5.80
C ASP A 91 13.05 -29.48 -5.79
N VAL A 92 14.09 -29.10 -5.00
CA VAL A 92 15.16 -28.07 -5.12
C VAL A 92 15.01 -26.56 -4.78
N PHE A 93 16.05 -26.13 -4.04
CA PHE A 93 16.60 -24.81 -3.70
C PHE A 93 15.96 -23.95 -2.59
N PRO A 94 16.77 -23.34 -1.68
CA PRO A 94 16.27 -22.73 -0.43
C PRO A 94 16.34 -21.19 -0.37
N MET A 95 15.38 -20.59 0.32
CA MET A 95 15.50 -19.27 0.95
C MET A 95 14.75 -19.23 2.30
N TYR A 96 15.16 -18.29 3.15
CA TYR A 96 14.76 -18.03 4.54
C TYR A 96 13.34 -18.49 4.98
N GLY A 97 13.28 -19.16 6.14
CA GLY A 97 12.04 -19.60 6.76
C GLY A 97 11.20 -18.47 7.38
N PRO A 98 9.89 -18.71 7.63
CA PRO A 98 8.95 -17.68 8.06
C PRO A 98 9.14 -17.24 9.53
N PRO A 99 8.82 -15.97 9.87
CA PRO A 99 8.87 -15.48 11.24
C PRO A 99 7.77 -16.10 12.12
N ALA A 100 8.02 -16.17 13.42
CA ALA A 100 7.10 -16.75 14.40
C ALA A 100 5.80 -15.93 14.56
N PRO A 101 4.64 -16.57 14.82
CA PRO A 101 3.38 -15.87 15.03
C PRO A 101 3.34 -15.08 16.35
N PRO A 102 2.59 -13.96 16.42
CA PRO A 102 2.44 -13.19 17.65
C PRO A 102 1.62 -13.95 18.72
N PRO A 103 1.85 -13.69 20.02
CA PRO A 103 1.09 -14.32 21.10
C PRO A 103 -0.37 -13.81 21.17
N PRO A 104 -1.31 -14.59 21.76
CA PRO A 104 -2.71 -14.19 21.88
C PRO A 104 -2.90 -12.97 22.80
N ALA A 105 -3.72 -12.01 22.36
CA ALA A 105 -4.04 -10.82 23.14
C ALA A 105 -5.07 -11.15 24.25
N THR A 106 -4.63 -11.17 25.51
CA THR A 106 -5.52 -11.28 26.69
C THR A 106 -5.07 -10.40 27.86
N LEU A 107 -6.03 -9.67 28.44
CA LEU A 107 -6.03 -9.01 29.76
C LEU A 107 -5.17 -7.73 29.99
N PHE A 108 -5.77 -6.60 29.61
CA PHE A 108 -5.99 -5.36 30.40
C PHE A 108 -4.85 -4.47 30.98
N ASN A 109 -4.95 -3.19 30.56
CA ASN A 109 -4.89 -1.94 31.34
C ASN A 109 -3.96 -1.81 32.58
N ASN A 110 -3.09 -0.78 32.54
CA ASN A 110 -3.36 0.50 33.24
C ASN A 110 -2.27 1.55 32.93
N TYR A 111 -2.63 2.69 32.33
CA TYR A 111 -1.88 3.95 32.38
C TYR A 111 -2.85 5.16 32.30
N PRO A 112 -2.52 6.35 32.86
CA PRO A 112 -3.47 7.45 33.02
C PRO A 112 -3.69 8.31 31.76
N ASN A 113 -4.83 9.00 31.72
CA ASN A 113 -5.12 10.02 30.70
C ASN A 113 -4.25 11.28 30.85
N TYR A 114 -3.90 11.90 29.73
CA TYR A 114 -3.62 13.33 29.63
C TYR A 114 -4.55 13.95 28.56
N PRO A 115 -5.23 15.08 28.83
CA PRO A 115 -6.10 15.74 27.86
C PRO A 115 -5.36 16.80 27.03
N SER A 116 -5.47 16.71 25.71
CA SER A 116 -5.13 17.81 24.78
C SER A 116 -6.37 18.21 23.99
N GLY A 117 -6.63 19.52 23.91
CA GLY A 117 -7.87 20.06 23.35
C GLY A 117 -8.00 19.89 21.83
N MET A 118 -9.23 19.77 21.33
CA MET A 118 -9.49 19.63 19.89
C MET A 118 -9.29 20.96 19.15
N LEU A 119 -8.24 21.04 18.35
CA LEU A 119 -8.21 21.87 17.16
C LEU A 119 -8.73 21.02 15.99
N TYR A 120 -10.01 21.19 15.63
CA TYR A 120 -10.56 20.55 14.42
C TYR A 120 -9.91 21.19 13.19
N SER A 121 -8.98 20.48 12.54
CA SER A 121 -8.40 20.93 11.27
C SER A 121 -9.45 20.85 10.14
N ASN A 122 -9.39 21.80 9.20
CA ASN A 122 -10.27 21.82 8.02
C ASN A 122 -10.18 20.52 7.19
N GLU A 123 -9.07 19.79 7.27
CA GLU A 123 -8.86 18.51 6.60
C GLU A 123 -9.86 17.45 7.05
N LEU A 124 -10.20 17.41 8.35
CA LEU A 124 -11.14 16.43 8.90
C LEU A 124 -12.57 16.72 8.43
N ILE A 125 -12.92 18.00 8.30
CA ILE A 125 -14.19 18.47 7.72
C ILE A 125 -14.22 18.15 6.21
N ASN A 126 -13.15 18.45 5.47
CA ASN A 126 -13.03 18.16 4.04
C ASN A 126 -13.07 16.65 3.73
N ALA A 127 -12.46 15.81 4.58
CA ALA A 127 -12.53 14.36 4.47
C ALA A 127 -13.96 13.84 4.71
N GLN A 128 -14.68 14.41 5.68
CA GLN A 128 -16.10 14.10 5.91
C GLN A 128 -16.98 14.57 4.75
N TYR A 129 -16.72 15.77 4.18
CA TYR A 129 -17.45 16.29 3.02
C TYR A 129 -17.22 15.45 1.77
N SER A 130 -15.96 15.08 1.50
CA SER A 130 -15.58 14.16 0.41
C SER A 130 -16.25 12.80 0.56
N ARG A 131 -16.32 12.27 1.78
CA ARG A 131 -17.02 11.02 2.09
C ARG A 131 -18.53 11.14 1.88
N LEU A 132 -19.14 12.25 2.30
CA LEU A 132 -20.57 12.50 2.10
C LEU A 132 -20.92 12.59 0.60
N LEU A 133 -20.10 13.29 -0.19
CA LEU A 133 -20.25 13.39 -1.65
C LEU A 133 -20.03 12.04 -2.33
N TYR A 134 -19.07 11.24 -1.87
CA TYR A 134 -18.86 9.86 -2.32
C TYR A 134 -20.08 8.96 -2.03
N ASP A 135 -20.62 9.02 -0.80
CA ASP A 135 -21.79 8.25 -0.40
C ASP A 135 -23.05 8.68 -1.17
N VAL A 136 -23.26 9.99 -1.41
CA VAL A 136 -24.34 10.51 -2.27
C VAL A 136 -24.18 10.08 -3.73
N ASN A 137 -22.97 10.13 -4.29
CA ASN A 137 -22.70 9.67 -5.65
C ASN A 137 -22.88 8.14 -5.79
N ASN A 138 -22.60 7.37 -4.74
CA ASN A 138 -22.86 5.93 -4.71
C ASN A 138 -24.34 5.61 -4.50
N LEU A 139 -25.09 6.41 -3.75
CA LEU A 139 -26.55 6.31 -3.66
C LEU A 139 -27.24 6.64 -4.99
N ASN A 140 -26.76 7.66 -5.70
CA ASN A 140 -27.27 8.02 -7.02
C ASN A 140 -26.89 6.97 -8.08
N ARG A 141 -25.65 6.46 -8.09
CA ARG A 141 -25.27 5.34 -8.96
C ARG A 141 -26.01 4.05 -8.61
N LYS A 142 -26.25 3.75 -7.33
CA LYS A 142 -27.07 2.61 -6.93
C LYS A 142 -28.50 2.75 -7.45
N LYS A 143 -29.13 3.94 -7.36
CA LYS A 143 -30.43 4.21 -8.00
C LYS A 143 -30.37 4.05 -9.52
N GLN A 144 -29.31 4.54 -10.17
CA GLN A 144 -29.11 4.41 -11.61
C GLN A 144 -28.92 2.95 -12.03
N MET A 145 -28.24 2.13 -11.23
CA MET A 145 -28.06 0.68 -11.46
C MET A 145 -29.27 -0.15 -11.05
N ASP A 146 -30.07 0.27 -10.07
CA ASP A 146 -31.37 -0.34 -9.79
C ASP A 146 -32.37 0.00 -10.91
N LEU A 147 -32.29 1.20 -11.52
CA LEU A 147 -32.97 1.53 -12.77
C LEU A 147 -32.43 0.71 -13.97
N TYR A 148 -31.10 0.53 -14.09
CA TYR A 148 -30.48 -0.30 -15.14
C TYR A 148 -30.86 -1.78 -14.99
N ARG A 149 -30.99 -2.28 -13.76
CA ARG A 149 -31.52 -3.61 -13.43
C ARG A 149 -33.00 -3.73 -13.74
N VAL A 150 -33.81 -2.70 -13.51
CA VAL A 150 -35.24 -2.70 -13.88
C VAL A 150 -35.42 -2.62 -15.40
N HIS A 151 -34.57 -1.88 -16.10
CA HIS A 151 -34.55 -1.82 -17.57
C HIS A 151 -34.09 -3.17 -18.17
N ASN A 152 -32.96 -3.71 -17.69
CA ASN A 152 -32.44 -5.01 -18.13
C ASN A 152 -33.16 -6.20 -17.46
N ALA A 153 -34.18 -6.00 -16.64
CA ALA A 153 -35.15 -7.04 -16.29
C ALA A 153 -36.15 -7.28 -17.43
N GLN A 154 -36.25 -6.34 -18.39
CA GLN A 154 -37.08 -6.43 -19.59
C GLN A 154 -36.28 -6.92 -20.81
N ILE A 155 -34.96 -7.08 -20.70
CA ILE A 155 -34.04 -7.51 -21.77
C ILE A 155 -33.23 -8.72 -21.28
N ALA A 156 -33.36 -9.86 -21.96
CA ALA A 156 -32.46 -11.02 -21.88
C ALA A 156 -31.89 -11.38 -20.48
N GLN A 157 -32.76 -11.51 -19.47
CA GLN A 157 -32.35 -12.04 -18.16
C GLN A 157 -31.76 -13.46 -18.33
N PRO A 158 -30.62 -13.78 -17.68
CA PRO A 158 -30.06 -15.12 -17.72
C PRO A 158 -31.06 -16.16 -17.17
N PRO A 159 -31.27 -17.31 -17.83
CA PRO A 159 -32.14 -18.37 -17.31
C PRO A 159 -31.80 -18.75 -15.86
N VAL A 160 -32.80 -18.66 -14.99
CA VAL A 160 -32.62 -18.87 -13.54
C VAL A 160 -32.32 -20.33 -13.24
N PHE A 161 -31.15 -20.59 -12.63
CA PHE A 161 -30.82 -21.89 -12.06
C PHE A 161 -31.76 -22.19 -10.86
N GLN A 162 -32.82 -22.96 -11.11
CA GLN A 162 -33.70 -23.44 -10.04
C GLN A 162 -32.99 -24.45 -9.13
N ASN A 163 -32.34 -23.94 -8.07
CA ASN A 163 -31.99 -24.74 -6.91
C ASN A 163 -33.28 -25.19 -6.21
N GLY A 164 -33.70 -26.43 -6.49
CA GLY A 164 -34.93 -27.02 -5.96
C GLY A 164 -34.85 -27.31 -4.47
N GLY A 165 -35.08 -26.28 -3.65
CA GLY A 165 -35.23 -26.39 -2.19
C GLY A 165 -36.51 -27.11 -1.81
N GLY A 166 -36.41 -28.41 -1.50
CA GLY A 166 -37.49 -29.24 -0.98
C GLY A 166 -36.89 -30.42 -0.20
N ALA A 167 -37.42 -30.69 0.99
CA ALA A 167 -36.78 -31.60 1.94
C ALA A 167 -37.04 -33.09 1.65
N GLY A 168 -36.05 -33.93 1.95
CA GLY A 168 -36.19 -35.37 2.11
C GLY A 168 -35.78 -36.25 0.92
N SER A 169 -35.43 -37.49 1.25
CA SER A 169 -35.13 -38.62 0.34
C SER A 169 -33.82 -38.57 -0.45
N ASN A 170 -32.92 -39.51 -0.15
CA ASN A 170 -31.72 -39.79 -0.94
C ASN A 170 -32.09 -40.33 -2.33
N ALA A 171 -31.90 -39.51 -3.37
CA ALA A 171 -31.89 -39.95 -4.76
C ALA A 171 -30.75 -39.25 -5.51
N HIS A 172 -29.99 -39.99 -6.32
CA HIS A 172 -28.84 -39.46 -7.07
C HIS A 172 -29.32 -38.58 -8.24
N ARG A 173 -29.65 -37.31 -7.97
CA ARG A 173 -29.90 -36.31 -9.02
C ARG A 173 -28.59 -36.01 -9.76
N ARG A 174 -28.39 -36.68 -10.89
CA ARG A 174 -27.51 -36.17 -11.96
C ARG A 174 -27.96 -34.74 -12.33
N PRO A 175 -27.05 -33.83 -12.72
CA PRO A 175 -27.45 -32.54 -13.27
C PRO A 175 -28.36 -32.74 -14.49
N ASN A 176 -29.32 -31.84 -14.67
CA ASN A 176 -30.40 -32.02 -15.63
C ASN A 176 -29.90 -31.76 -17.06
N ASN A 177 -29.52 -32.83 -17.79
CA ASN A 177 -28.82 -32.77 -19.08
C ASN A 177 -29.38 -31.76 -20.11
N ARG A 178 -30.70 -31.50 -20.11
CA ARG A 178 -31.31 -30.51 -21.01
C ARG A 178 -30.78 -29.09 -20.83
N LEU A 179 -30.49 -28.66 -19.60
CA LEU A 179 -29.93 -27.33 -19.35
C LEU A 179 -28.50 -27.25 -19.89
N VAL A 180 -27.68 -28.27 -19.64
CA VAL A 180 -26.29 -28.35 -20.14
C VAL A 180 -26.26 -28.28 -21.67
N GLN A 181 -27.07 -29.09 -22.35
CA GLN A 181 -27.19 -29.08 -23.82
C GLN A 181 -27.69 -27.73 -24.37
N GLN A 182 -28.48 -26.97 -23.62
CA GLN A 182 -28.96 -25.65 -24.02
C GLN A 182 -27.87 -24.57 -23.89
N PHE A 183 -26.89 -24.75 -23.00
CA PHE A 183 -25.74 -23.84 -22.84
C PHE A 183 -24.63 -24.09 -23.88
N ASP A 184 -24.45 -25.34 -24.32
CA ASP A 184 -23.50 -25.67 -25.41
C ASP A 184 -23.89 -24.95 -26.72
N LEU A 185 -25.18 -24.89 -27.04
CA LEU A 185 -25.71 -24.24 -28.24
C LEU A 185 -25.71 -22.70 -28.21
N LEU A 186 -25.64 -22.09 -27.02
CA LEU A 186 -25.68 -20.63 -26.88
C LEU A 186 -24.38 -20.01 -27.43
N THR A 187 -24.46 -19.10 -28.40
CA THR A 187 -23.31 -18.34 -28.88
C THR A 187 -23.11 -17.07 -28.06
N LEU A 188 -21.92 -16.47 -28.14
CA LEU A 188 -21.65 -15.16 -27.54
C LEU A 188 -22.59 -14.06 -28.11
N ARG A 189 -23.04 -14.19 -29.36
CA ARG A 189 -23.95 -13.24 -30.01
C ARG A 189 -25.38 -13.32 -29.48
N ASP A 190 -25.79 -14.49 -29.00
CA ASP A 190 -27.08 -14.69 -28.30
C ASP A 190 -27.10 -14.09 -26.89
N MET A 191 -25.93 -13.75 -26.33
CA MET A 191 -25.78 -13.11 -25.02
C MET A 191 -25.79 -11.57 -25.09
N LYS A 192 -25.88 -11.00 -26.31
CA LYS A 192 -25.90 -9.56 -26.57
C LYS A 192 -27.15 -8.89 -25.95
N GLY A 193 -26.95 -7.73 -25.35
CA GLY A 193 -27.94 -6.99 -24.56
C GLY A 193 -28.02 -7.44 -23.09
N GLY A 194 -27.35 -8.54 -22.73
CA GLY A 194 -27.33 -9.10 -21.38
C GLY A 194 -25.93 -9.24 -20.78
N ILE A 195 -24.86 -8.80 -21.47
CA ILE A 195 -23.47 -9.14 -21.13
C ILE A 195 -23.11 -8.78 -19.67
N VAL A 196 -23.54 -7.61 -19.20
CA VAL A 196 -23.36 -7.16 -17.81
C VAL A 196 -24.04 -8.09 -16.80
N GLY A 197 -25.25 -8.57 -17.12
CA GLY A 197 -26.02 -9.49 -16.28
C GLY A 197 -25.37 -10.88 -16.20
N TYR A 198 -24.96 -11.44 -17.34
CA TYR A 198 -24.22 -12.70 -17.38
C TYR A 198 -22.87 -12.59 -16.66
N ALA A 199 -22.17 -11.45 -16.76
CA ALA A 199 -20.86 -11.23 -16.12
C ALA A 199 -20.93 -11.17 -14.58
N MET A 200 -22.02 -10.64 -14.01
CA MET A 200 -22.16 -10.47 -12.56
C MET A 200 -22.70 -11.71 -11.82
N ASP A 201 -23.13 -12.77 -12.52
CA ASP A 201 -23.61 -14.02 -11.93
C ASP A 201 -22.52 -15.10 -11.80
N GLN A 202 -22.60 -15.89 -10.73
CA GLN A 202 -21.64 -16.93 -10.34
C GLN A 202 -21.40 -18.01 -11.41
N HIS A 203 -22.44 -18.40 -12.16
CA HIS A 203 -22.38 -19.49 -13.13
C HIS A 203 -22.28 -18.95 -14.55
N TRP A 204 -23.07 -17.93 -14.86
CA TRP A 204 -23.10 -17.31 -16.18
C TRP A 204 -21.80 -16.59 -16.52
N CYS A 205 -21.04 -16.07 -15.54
CA CYS A 205 -19.72 -15.51 -15.82
C CYS A 205 -18.76 -16.56 -16.40
N ARG A 206 -18.90 -17.85 -16.01
CA ARG A 206 -18.06 -18.94 -16.51
C ARG A 206 -18.48 -19.39 -17.91
N VAL A 207 -19.79 -19.42 -18.19
CA VAL A 207 -20.31 -19.63 -19.55
C VAL A 207 -19.81 -18.51 -20.46
N LEU A 208 -19.96 -17.24 -20.06
CA LEU A 208 -19.51 -16.09 -20.82
C LEU A 208 -17.98 -16.10 -21.06
N GLN A 209 -17.17 -16.41 -20.04
CA GLN A 209 -15.72 -16.62 -20.20
C GLN A 209 -15.40 -17.71 -21.24
N ALA A 210 -16.10 -18.85 -21.20
CA ALA A 210 -15.88 -19.96 -22.13
C ALA A 210 -16.37 -19.66 -23.57
N LYS A 211 -17.31 -18.72 -23.75
CA LYS A 211 -17.75 -18.22 -25.06
C LYS A 211 -16.96 -16.99 -25.53
N PHE A 212 -16.09 -16.43 -24.68
CA PHE A 212 -15.18 -15.31 -24.97
C PHE A 212 -13.71 -15.79 -25.00
N VAL A 213 -13.48 -16.94 -25.63
CA VAL A 213 -12.14 -17.47 -25.96
C VAL A 213 -11.89 -17.18 -27.45
N ASP A 214 -10.69 -16.69 -27.77
CA ASP A 214 -10.28 -16.25 -29.12
C ASP A 214 -11.33 -15.40 -29.88
N PRO A 215 -11.89 -14.34 -29.25
CA PRO A 215 -13.00 -13.56 -29.81
C PRO A 215 -12.59 -12.73 -31.04
N SER A 216 -13.51 -12.56 -31.99
CA SER A 216 -13.28 -11.66 -33.13
C SER A 216 -13.34 -10.19 -32.71
N GLN A 217 -12.82 -9.28 -33.55
CA GLN A 217 -12.91 -7.83 -33.27
C GLN A 217 -14.38 -7.35 -33.14
N GLU A 218 -15.34 -7.96 -33.84
CA GLU A 218 -16.77 -7.68 -33.67
C GLU A 218 -17.26 -8.08 -32.26
N ASP A 219 -16.80 -9.22 -31.76
CA ASP A 219 -17.22 -9.77 -30.47
C ASP A 219 -16.59 -9.00 -29.30
N ILE A 220 -15.31 -8.58 -29.44
CA ILE A 220 -14.62 -7.71 -28.48
C ILE A 220 -15.32 -6.35 -28.40
N GLU A 221 -15.66 -5.74 -29.55
CA GLU A 221 -16.34 -4.45 -29.57
C GLU A 221 -17.77 -4.54 -29.02
N MET A 222 -18.50 -5.62 -29.35
CA MET A 222 -19.82 -5.89 -28.78
C MET A 222 -19.76 -5.95 -27.24
N VAL A 223 -18.88 -6.79 -26.68
CA VAL A 223 -18.72 -6.94 -25.23
C VAL A 223 -18.27 -5.62 -24.58
N LEU A 224 -17.29 -4.92 -25.17
CA LEU A 224 -16.83 -3.63 -24.65
C LEU A 224 -17.95 -2.58 -24.65
N SER A 225 -18.75 -2.50 -25.71
CA SER A 225 -19.83 -1.52 -25.84
C SER A 225 -20.91 -1.66 -24.75
N GLU A 226 -21.16 -2.88 -24.27
CA GLU A 226 -22.14 -3.13 -23.19
C GLU A 226 -21.58 -2.88 -21.79
N VAL A 227 -20.27 -3.13 -21.56
CA VAL A 227 -19.69 -3.05 -20.21
C VAL A 227 -19.00 -1.71 -19.90
N VAL A 228 -18.56 -0.94 -20.90
CA VAL A 228 -17.62 0.18 -20.70
C VAL A 228 -18.11 1.25 -19.71
N ASP A 229 -19.41 1.56 -19.68
CA ASP A 229 -19.95 2.61 -18.79
C ASP A 229 -20.24 2.16 -17.35
N CYS A 230 -20.24 0.85 -17.08
CA CYS A 230 -20.33 0.27 -15.72
C CYS A 230 -19.10 -0.57 -15.35
N ILE A 231 -17.99 -0.42 -16.09
CA ILE A 231 -16.84 -1.32 -16.04
C ILE A 231 -16.17 -1.38 -14.67
N ASP A 232 -16.20 -0.28 -13.90
CA ASP A 232 -15.66 -0.27 -12.54
C ASP A 232 -16.46 -1.18 -11.60
N GLU A 233 -17.78 -1.28 -11.75
CA GLU A 233 -18.59 -2.22 -10.99
C GLU A 233 -18.24 -3.68 -11.34
N LEU A 234 -18.00 -4.00 -12.61
CA LEU A 234 -17.53 -5.32 -13.01
C LEU A 234 -16.13 -5.61 -12.44
N MET A 235 -15.20 -4.65 -12.49
CA MET A 235 -13.85 -4.82 -11.91
C MET A 235 -13.88 -5.12 -10.41
N LYS A 236 -14.83 -4.52 -9.67
CA LYS A 236 -15.03 -4.71 -8.22
C LYS A 236 -15.87 -5.96 -7.88
N ASN A 237 -16.52 -6.60 -8.86
CA ASN A 237 -17.44 -7.72 -8.66
C ASN A 237 -16.68 -9.07 -8.59
N PRO A 238 -17.03 -9.99 -7.65
CA PRO A 238 -16.36 -11.30 -7.50
C PRO A 238 -16.35 -12.21 -8.74
N PHE A 239 -17.25 -11.98 -9.70
CA PHE A 239 -17.42 -12.74 -10.93
C PHE A 239 -17.09 -11.89 -12.17
N GLY A 240 -17.57 -10.64 -12.21
CA GLY A 240 -17.37 -9.72 -13.33
C GLY A 240 -15.89 -9.38 -13.60
N ASN A 241 -15.04 -9.41 -12.56
CA ASN A 241 -13.61 -9.11 -12.69
C ASN A 241 -12.90 -10.05 -13.68
N TYR A 242 -13.35 -11.29 -13.84
CA TYR A 242 -12.76 -12.25 -14.77
C TYR A 242 -13.06 -11.90 -16.24
N LEU A 243 -14.27 -11.43 -16.54
CA LEU A 243 -14.59 -10.94 -17.89
C LEU A 243 -13.70 -9.75 -18.26
N VAL A 244 -13.56 -8.78 -17.35
CA VAL A 244 -12.78 -7.56 -17.63
C VAL A 244 -11.28 -7.88 -17.80
N GLN A 245 -10.73 -8.83 -17.04
CA GLN A 245 -9.35 -9.33 -17.25
C GLN A 245 -9.18 -9.98 -18.63
N ASN A 246 -10.12 -10.82 -19.07
CA ASN A 246 -10.07 -11.42 -20.41
C ASN A 246 -10.21 -10.36 -21.51
N LEU A 247 -11.12 -9.40 -21.34
CA LEU A 247 -11.34 -8.28 -22.28
C LEU A 247 -10.07 -7.44 -22.45
N ILE A 248 -9.44 -7.02 -21.35
CA ILE A 248 -8.20 -6.23 -21.36
C ILE A 248 -7.07 -6.93 -22.14
N ALA A 249 -6.98 -8.26 -22.06
CA ALA A 249 -5.94 -9.06 -22.71
C ALA A 249 -6.12 -9.19 -24.23
N VAL A 250 -7.33 -8.94 -24.78
CA VAL A 250 -7.63 -9.01 -26.22
C VAL A 250 -7.91 -7.65 -26.86
N CYS A 251 -8.18 -6.61 -26.07
CA CYS A 251 -8.42 -5.26 -26.57
C CYS A 251 -7.22 -4.70 -27.36
N ASN A 252 -7.53 -3.93 -28.42
CA ASN A 252 -6.55 -3.06 -29.07
C ASN A 252 -6.29 -1.78 -28.24
N GLU A 253 -5.38 -0.91 -28.69
CA GLU A 253 -5.01 0.30 -27.93
C GLU A 253 -6.20 1.26 -27.70
N GLU A 254 -7.05 1.48 -28.71
CA GLU A 254 -8.17 2.42 -28.59
C GLU A 254 -9.31 1.86 -27.72
N GLN A 255 -9.49 0.54 -27.74
CA GLN A 255 -10.36 -0.15 -26.80
C GLN A 255 -9.83 -0.04 -25.36
N ARG A 256 -8.52 -0.16 -25.14
CA ARG A 256 -7.89 0.15 -23.84
C ARG A 256 -8.02 1.62 -23.45
N ASN A 257 -7.91 2.56 -24.39
CA ASN A 257 -8.13 4.00 -24.13
C ASN A 257 -9.53 4.22 -23.56
N ARG A 258 -10.58 3.60 -24.12
CA ARG A 258 -11.95 3.66 -23.61
C ARG A 258 -12.10 3.07 -22.20
N ILE A 259 -11.44 1.94 -21.91
CA ILE A 259 -11.40 1.35 -20.56
C ILE A 259 -10.73 2.32 -19.56
N ILE A 260 -9.53 2.83 -19.89
CA ILE A 260 -8.76 3.75 -19.05
C ILE A 260 -9.56 5.03 -18.79
N LEU A 261 -10.11 5.66 -19.83
CA LEU A 261 -10.94 6.86 -19.70
C LEU A 261 -12.16 6.60 -18.81
N SER A 262 -12.84 5.45 -18.94
CA SER A 262 -14.01 5.14 -18.11
C SER A 262 -13.66 4.97 -16.62
N VAL A 263 -12.51 4.35 -16.29
CA VAL A 263 -12.08 4.21 -14.87
C VAL A 263 -11.42 5.45 -14.29
N THR A 264 -10.90 6.35 -15.14
CA THR A 264 -10.30 7.64 -14.74
C THR A 264 -11.25 8.84 -14.81
N LYS A 265 -12.53 8.64 -15.20
CA LYS A 265 -13.63 9.64 -15.20
C LYS A 265 -13.67 10.53 -13.93
N ASN A 266 -13.24 10.01 -12.79
CA ASN A 266 -12.85 10.80 -11.61
C ASN A 266 -11.74 10.07 -10.84
N THR A 267 -10.89 10.84 -10.15
CA THR A 267 -9.72 10.37 -9.40
C THR A 267 -10.05 9.26 -8.38
N PHE A 268 -11.13 9.43 -7.62
CA PHE A 268 -11.53 8.50 -6.57
C PHE A 268 -11.98 7.14 -7.11
N GLN A 269 -12.43 7.05 -8.36
CA GLN A 269 -12.93 5.82 -8.95
C GLN A 269 -11.83 4.79 -9.15
N LEU A 270 -10.71 5.15 -9.79
CA LEU A 270 -9.58 4.23 -9.92
C LEU A 270 -9.02 3.80 -8.56
N VAL A 271 -8.84 4.76 -7.63
CA VAL A 271 -8.35 4.47 -6.26
C VAL A 271 -9.25 3.46 -5.54
N ASN A 272 -10.57 3.61 -5.64
CA ASN A 272 -11.56 2.68 -5.08
C ASN A 272 -11.53 1.28 -5.74
N ILE A 273 -11.24 1.19 -7.04
CA ILE A 273 -11.02 -0.10 -7.72
C ILE A 273 -9.72 -0.75 -7.20
N CYS A 274 -8.63 0.01 -7.03
CA CYS A 274 -7.36 -0.49 -6.50
C CYS A 274 -7.48 -1.00 -5.05
N CYS A 275 -8.29 -0.35 -4.20
CA CYS A 275 -8.57 -0.79 -2.84
C CYS A 275 -9.48 -2.04 -2.74
N ASN A 276 -10.05 -2.51 -3.85
CA ASN A 276 -10.92 -3.69 -3.88
C ASN A 276 -10.11 -4.99 -4.16
N PRO A 277 -10.40 -6.12 -3.48
CA PRO A 277 -9.64 -7.36 -3.63
C PRO A 277 -9.73 -8.02 -5.02
N HIS A 278 -10.79 -7.72 -5.78
CA HIS A 278 -10.92 -8.11 -7.19
C HIS A 278 -10.36 -7.00 -8.10
N GLY A 279 -10.73 -5.75 -7.83
CA GLY A 279 -10.34 -4.58 -8.62
C GLY A 279 -8.82 -4.38 -8.71
N THR A 280 -8.07 -4.61 -7.64
CA THR A 280 -6.59 -4.59 -7.65
C THR A 280 -5.99 -5.53 -8.70
N ARG A 281 -6.61 -6.69 -8.92
CA ARG A 281 -6.15 -7.68 -9.93
C ARG A 281 -6.45 -7.21 -11.34
N VAL A 282 -7.61 -6.60 -11.57
CA VAL A 282 -7.95 -6.06 -12.90
C VAL A 282 -7.13 -4.81 -13.24
N VAL A 283 -6.78 -3.98 -12.25
CA VAL A 283 -5.87 -2.83 -12.47
C VAL A 283 -4.43 -3.31 -12.73
N GLN A 284 -3.93 -4.33 -12.02
CA GLN A 284 -2.67 -4.98 -12.38
C GLN A 284 -2.73 -5.54 -13.81
N LYS A 285 -3.82 -6.22 -14.20
CA LYS A 285 -3.99 -6.73 -15.57
C LYS A 285 -4.08 -5.62 -16.62
N LEU A 286 -4.66 -4.46 -16.29
CA LEU A 286 -4.65 -3.28 -17.16
C LEU A 286 -3.22 -2.76 -17.35
N MET A 287 -2.43 -2.66 -16.27
CA MET A 287 -1.03 -2.23 -16.30
C MET A 287 -0.12 -3.18 -17.09
N GLU A 288 -0.36 -4.49 -17.02
CA GLU A 288 0.33 -5.50 -17.84
C GLU A 288 0.12 -5.33 -19.36
N ASN A 289 -0.93 -4.62 -19.78
CA ASN A 289 -1.36 -4.56 -21.18
C ASN A 289 -1.31 -3.13 -21.78
N LEU A 290 -0.74 -2.15 -21.09
CA LEU A 290 -0.60 -0.78 -21.63
C LEU A 290 0.36 -0.80 -22.83
N SER A 291 -0.04 -0.19 -23.96
CA SER A 291 0.73 -0.25 -25.22
C SER A 291 1.39 1.07 -25.63
N SER A 292 1.07 2.19 -24.99
CA SER A 292 1.71 3.48 -25.27
C SER A 292 2.00 4.33 -24.02
N PRO A 293 3.02 5.21 -24.04
CA PRO A 293 3.38 6.06 -22.90
C PRO A 293 2.23 6.95 -22.42
N ARG A 294 1.33 7.36 -23.33
CA ARG A 294 0.12 8.13 -22.99
C ARG A 294 -0.79 7.38 -22.01
N GLN A 295 -0.95 6.07 -22.19
CA GLN A 295 -1.75 5.23 -21.30
C GLN A 295 -1.10 5.13 -19.91
N VAL A 296 0.22 4.95 -19.85
CA VAL A 296 0.99 4.94 -18.59
C VAL A 296 0.84 6.28 -17.87
N SER A 297 1.05 7.40 -18.57
CA SER A 297 0.98 8.75 -18.01
C SER A 297 -0.39 9.09 -17.40
N VAL A 298 -1.49 8.76 -18.11
CA VAL A 298 -2.85 8.99 -17.63
C VAL A 298 -3.17 8.16 -16.39
N LEU A 299 -2.77 6.88 -16.39
CA LEU A 299 -3.01 6.00 -15.24
C LEU A 299 -2.15 6.40 -14.03
N MET A 300 -0.88 6.75 -14.27
CA MET A 300 0.06 7.16 -13.22
C MET A 300 -0.31 8.50 -12.58
N ALA A 301 -0.82 9.48 -13.33
CA ALA A 301 -1.32 10.72 -12.74
C ALA A 301 -2.40 10.45 -11.67
N VAL A 302 -3.35 9.56 -11.96
CA VAL A 302 -4.41 9.18 -11.02
C VAL A 302 -3.87 8.32 -9.87
N ILE A 303 -3.04 7.31 -10.15
CA ILE A 303 -2.42 6.47 -9.10
C ILE A 303 -1.57 7.31 -8.13
N SER A 304 -0.74 8.23 -8.64
CA SER A 304 0.08 9.14 -7.82
C SER A 304 -0.77 10.02 -6.90
N SER A 305 -1.89 10.56 -7.38
CA SER A 305 -2.78 11.36 -6.53
C SER A 305 -3.42 10.56 -5.37
N GLY A 306 -3.54 9.24 -5.53
CA GLY A 306 -3.99 8.31 -4.48
C GLY A 306 -2.87 7.66 -3.67
N ALA A 307 -1.59 7.99 -3.93
CA ALA A 307 -0.42 7.22 -3.51
C ALA A 307 -0.44 6.74 -2.05
N ALA A 308 -0.62 7.68 -1.11
CA ALA A 308 -0.58 7.40 0.33
C ALA A 308 -1.81 6.64 0.86
N ILE A 309 -2.94 6.66 0.13
CA ILE A 309 -4.11 5.82 0.43
C ILE A 309 -3.84 4.40 -0.07
N LEU A 310 -3.33 4.26 -1.30
CA LEU A 310 -3.05 2.97 -1.91
C LEU A 310 -1.94 2.22 -1.18
N ALA A 311 -0.85 2.88 -0.79
CA ALA A 311 0.31 2.24 -0.16
C ALA A 311 0.01 1.57 1.19
N ILE A 312 -1.00 2.07 1.93
CA ILE A 312 -1.43 1.53 3.23
C ILE A 312 -2.70 0.66 3.13
N ASP A 313 -3.24 0.44 1.93
CA ASP A 313 -4.42 -0.37 1.72
C ASP A 313 -4.07 -1.84 1.51
N GLN A 314 -4.87 -2.75 2.08
CA GLN A 314 -4.66 -4.20 2.03
C GLN A 314 -4.66 -4.80 0.61
N ASN A 315 -5.22 -4.09 -0.38
CA ASN A 315 -5.26 -4.47 -1.80
C ASN A 315 -4.52 -3.46 -2.71
N GLY A 316 -4.59 -2.17 -2.37
CA GLY A 316 -4.03 -1.07 -3.15
C GLY A 316 -2.50 -1.06 -3.21
N HIS A 317 -1.82 -1.57 -2.18
CA HIS A 317 -0.35 -1.56 -2.14
C HIS A 317 0.27 -2.40 -3.28
N HIS A 318 -0.43 -3.46 -3.74
CA HIS A 318 0.00 -4.24 -4.90
C HIS A 318 0.05 -3.42 -6.20
N VAL A 319 -0.86 -2.46 -6.38
CA VAL A 319 -0.84 -1.55 -7.55
C VAL A 319 0.38 -0.63 -7.46
N VAL A 320 0.64 -0.05 -6.29
CA VAL A 320 1.83 0.81 -6.05
C VAL A 320 3.13 0.03 -6.26
N GLN A 321 3.22 -1.20 -5.75
CA GLN A 321 4.38 -2.09 -5.94
C GLN A 321 4.59 -2.45 -7.42
N TYR A 322 3.51 -2.67 -8.18
CA TYR A 322 3.59 -2.92 -9.62
C TYR A 322 4.20 -1.71 -10.35
N CYS A 323 3.69 -0.50 -10.11
CA CYS A 323 4.20 0.73 -10.73
C CYS A 323 5.70 0.90 -10.47
N LEU A 324 6.13 0.77 -9.21
CA LEU A 324 7.53 0.90 -8.79
C LEU A 324 8.46 -0.18 -9.37
N THR A 325 7.91 -1.33 -9.80
CA THR A 325 8.68 -2.47 -10.31
C THR A 325 8.73 -2.50 -11.85
N HIS A 326 7.68 -2.03 -12.53
CA HIS A 326 7.49 -2.22 -13.97
C HIS A 326 7.50 -0.94 -14.82
N PHE A 327 7.27 0.25 -14.24
CA PHE A 327 7.32 1.53 -14.96
C PHE A 327 8.64 2.27 -14.72
N SER A 328 8.95 3.29 -15.53
CA SER A 328 10.23 3.99 -15.47
C SER A 328 10.40 4.84 -14.20
N SER A 329 11.62 5.31 -13.94
CA SER A 329 11.86 6.28 -12.87
C SER A 329 11.20 7.65 -13.13
N GLU A 330 10.85 7.95 -14.38
CA GLU A 330 10.14 9.18 -14.77
C GLU A 330 8.63 9.04 -14.50
N ASP A 331 8.01 7.95 -14.94
CA ASP A 331 6.59 7.62 -14.65
C ASP A 331 6.32 7.60 -13.13
N ASN A 332 7.25 7.01 -12.36
CA ASN A 332 7.15 6.90 -10.91
C ASN A 332 7.48 8.20 -10.15
N MET A 333 7.96 9.27 -10.80
CA MET A 333 8.42 10.49 -10.13
C MET A 333 7.33 11.10 -9.23
N LEU A 334 6.11 11.25 -9.75
CA LEU A 334 4.98 11.81 -8.99
C LEU A 334 4.51 10.88 -7.88
N LEU A 335 4.55 9.55 -8.12
CA LEU A 335 4.19 8.55 -7.12
C LEU A 335 5.14 8.61 -5.91
N ILE A 336 6.45 8.65 -6.15
CA ILE A 336 7.47 8.70 -5.10
C ILE A 336 7.40 10.03 -4.32
N ASN A 337 7.20 11.16 -5.01
CA ASN A 337 7.05 12.46 -4.35
C ASN A 337 5.82 12.50 -3.42
N ASN A 338 4.66 12.00 -3.87
CA ASN A 338 3.43 11.98 -3.06
C ASN A 338 3.50 10.97 -1.89
N LEU A 339 4.33 9.92 -2.02
CA LEU A 339 4.68 9.04 -0.89
C LEU A 339 5.61 9.74 0.11
N ALA A 340 6.56 10.56 -0.36
CA ALA A 340 7.42 11.37 0.50
C ALA A 340 6.61 12.42 1.30
N ASP A 341 5.63 13.09 0.67
CA ASP A 341 4.69 14.01 1.34
C ASP A 341 3.91 13.38 2.51
N ASN A 342 3.80 12.05 2.51
CA ASN A 342 3.07 11.27 3.52
C ASN A 342 4.00 10.31 4.29
N CYS A 343 5.32 10.49 4.19
CA CYS A 343 6.32 9.46 4.48
C CYS A 343 6.13 8.78 5.84
N TYR A 344 6.01 9.55 6.92
CA TYR A 344 5.87 9.01 8.28
C TYR A 344 4.64 8.07 8.40
N LYS A 345 3.49 8.51 7.89
CA LYS A 345 2.23 7.74 7.92
C LYS A 345 2.33 6.42 7.13
N VAL A 346 3.07 6.42 6.02
CA VAL A 346 3.30 5.21 5.21
C VAL A 346 4.35 4.30 5.86
N ALA A 347 5.38 4.87 6.49
CA ALA A 347 6.46 4.10 7.14
C ALA A 347 6.01 3.31 8.38
N ILE A 348 4.99 3.79 9.11
CA ILE A 348 4.41 3.10 10.28
C ILE A 348 3.25 2.15 9.93
N ASP A 349 2.99 1.89 8.64
CA ASP A 349 1.98 0.92 8.21
C ASP A 349 2.61 -0.42 7.77
N ARG A 350 1.86 -1.51 7.96
CA ARG A 350 2.25 -2.88 7.62
C ARG A 350 2.54 -3.11 6.13
N SER A 351 1.77 -2.50 5.24
CA SER A 351 1.99 -2.55 3.79
C SER A 351 2.87 -1.40 3.33
N GLY A 352 2.65 -0.21 3.89
CA GLY A 352 3.41 0.99 3.57
C GLY A 352 4.91 0.88 3.84
N CYS A 353 5.33 0.22 4.93
CA CYS A 353 6.75 0.01 5.21
C CYS A 353 7.45 -0.84 4.15
N CYS A 354 6.73 -1.77 3.50
CA CYS A 354 7.25 -2.56 2.37
C CYS A 354 7.25 -1.76 1.06
N VAL A 355 6.27 -0.88 0.86
CA VAL A 355 6.24 0.06 -0.28
C VAL A 355 7.46 0.99 -0.24
N LEU A 356 7.77 1.61 0.90
CA LEU A 356 8.91 2.54 0.99
C LEU A 356 10.26 1.85 0.77
N GLN A 357 10.42 0.60 1.20
CA GLN A 357 11.61 -0.20 0.89
C GLN A 357 11.80 -0.37 -0.62
N ILE A 358 10.73 -0.76 -1.34
CA ILE A 358 10.76 -0.86 -2.81
C ILE A 358 11.02 0.50 -3.45
N CYS A 359 10.48 1.61 -2.92
CA CYS A 359 10.85 2.95 -3.39
C CYS A 359 12.36 3.21 -3.26
N MET A 360 12.99 2.87 -2.13
CA MET A 360 14.43 3.10 -1.91
C MET A 360 15.32 2.22 -2.80
N GLU A 361 14.89 1.00 -3.16
CA GLU A 361 15.58 0.13 -4.12
C GLU A 361 15.46 0.61 -5.58
N LYS A 362 14.25 0.98 -6.03
CA LYS A 362 13.93 1.17 -7.46
C LYS A 362 14.06 2.61 -7.94
N SER A 363 13.85 3.59 -7.06
CA SER A 363 13.96 5.02 -7.43
C SER A 363 15.41 5.49 -7.51
N LYS A 364 15.64 6.63 -8.16
CA LYS A 364 16.94 7.31 -8.29
C LYS A 364 16.73 8.84 -8.32
N GLY A 365 17.81 9.61 -8.16
CA GLY A 365 17.78 11.06 -8.27
C GLY A 365 16.94 11.75 -7.18
N GLN A 366 16.42 12.94 -7.50
CA GLN A 366 15.75 13.83 -6.56
C GLN A 366 14.57 13.20 -5.79
N PRO A 367 13.64 12.42 -6.39
CA PRO A 367 12.53 11.82 -5.64
C PRO A 367 13.02 10.82 -4.59
N ARG A 368 14.09 10.06 -4.88
CA ARG A 368 14.74 9.17 -3.91
C ARG A 368 15.35 9.96 -2.76
N GLN A 369 16.14 10.99 -3.09
CA GLN A 369 16.81 11.84 -2.11
C GLN A 369 15.81 12.53 -1.19
N ARG A 370 14.66 12.97 -1.74
CA ARG A 370 13.55 13.51 -0.98
C ARG A 370 12.98 12.47 0.00
N LEU A 371 12.58 11.29 -0.49
CA LEU A 371 12.04 10.23 0.36
C LEU A 371 13.03 9.81 1.46
N VAL A 372 14.31 9.63 1.13
CA VAL A 372 15.37 9.33 2.11
C VAL A 372 15.47 10.42 3.17
N SER A 373 15.38 11.70 2.79
CA SER A 373 15.42 12.83 3.73
C SER A 373 14.22 12.84 4.68
N GLU A 374 13.01 12.56 4.20
CA GLU A 374 11.80 12.46 5.03
C GLU A 374 11.86 11.26 6.00
N ILE A 375 12.41 10.12 5.58
CA ILE A 375 12.62 8.97 6.49
C ILE A 375 13.67 9.30 7.54
N VAL A 376 14.80 9.93 7.15
CA VAL A 376 15.83 10.40 8.08
C VAL A 376 15.22 11.34 9.11
N ALA A 377 14.50 12.40 8.69
CA ALA A 377 13.91 13.38 9.60
C ALA A 377 12.96 12.78 10.67
N ASN A 378 12.39 11.60 10.40
CA ASN A 378 11.50 10.88 11.31
C ASN A 378 12.17 9.69 12.05
N ALA A 379 13.49 9.48 11.88
CA ALA A 379 14.17 8.24 12.30
C ALA A 379 14.04 7.91 13.80
N VAL A 380 14.05 8.91 14.71
CA VAL A 380 13.89 8.66 16.15
C VAL A 380 12.55 7.98 16.45
N HIS A 381 11.46 8.46 15.83
CA HIS A 381 10.13 7.87 15.99
C HIS A 381 10.02 6.53 15.26
N LEU A 382 10.52 6.44 14.02
CA LEU A 382 10.44 5.22 13.22
C LEU A 382 11.24 4.06 13.83
N SER A 383 12.37 4.33 14.49
CA SER A 383 13.18 3.28 15.13
C SER A 383 12.42 2.51 16.21
N ARG A 384 11.48 3.16 16.90
CA ARG A 384 10.69 2.59 18.01
C ARG A 384 9.34 2.01 17.56
N ASP A 385 8.98 2.16 16.29
CA ASP A 385 7.70 1.74 15.71
C ASP A 385 7.72 0.28 15.23
N PRO A 386 6.61 -0.50 15.36
CA PRO A 386 6.54 -1.91 14.94
C PRO A 386 6.84 -2.18 13.46
N TYR A 387 6.67 -1.19 12.57
CA TYR A 387 6.91 -1.29 11.13
C TYR A 387 8.04 -0.36 10.66
N GLY A 388 8.11 0.86 11.20
CA GLY A 388 9.14 1.85 10.90
C GLY A 388 10.57 1.36 11.16
N ASN A 389 10.77 0.50 12.16
CA ASN A 389 12.08 -0.08 12.47
C ASN A 389 12.67 -0.90 11.31
N TYR A 390 11.83 -1.52 10.48
CA TYR A 390 12.26 -2.27 9.29
C TYR A 390 12.67 -1.34 8.15
N VAL A 391 12.07 -0.15 8.03
CA VAL A 391 12.47 0.86 7.03
C VAL A 391 13.90 1.33 7.31
N LEU A 392 14.24 1.60 8.58
CA LEU A 392 15.59 2.01 8.97
C LEU A 392 16.61 0.87 8.83
N GLN A 393 16.26 -0.36 9.23
CA GLN A 393 17.13 -1.54 9.02
C GLN A 393 17.39 -1.80 7.53
N HIS A 394 16.40 -1.57 6.66
CA HIS A 394 16.58 -1.65 5.21
C HIS A 394 17.54 -0.57 4.71
N MET A 395 17.39 0.70 5.15
CA MET A 395 18.31 1.79 4.78
C MET A 395 19.77 1.49 5.12
N LEU A 396 20.02 0.94 6.31
CA LEU A 396 21.36 0.45 6.71
C LEU A 396 21.80 -0.75 5.85
N GLY A 397 20.86 -1.63 5.48
CA GLY A 397 21.07 -2.76 4.58
C GLY A 397 21.51 -2.38 3.16
N LEU A 398 21.20 -1.18 2.68
CA LEU A 398 21.67 -0.64 1.38
C LEU A 398 23.18 -0.35 1.37
N LYS A 399 23.81 -0.22 2.54
CA LYS A 399 25.25 0.09 2.73
C LYS A 399 25.72 1.38 2.05
N GLU A 400 24.83 2.36 1.90
CA GLU A 400 25.17 3.70 1.42
C GLU A 400 25.74 4.54 2.58
N PRO A 401 27.01 5.02 2.51
CA PRO A 401 27.64 5.73 3.61
C PRO A 401 26.90 7.00 4.02
N ASP A 402 26.44 7.79 3.04
CA ASP A 402 25.73 9.05 3.29
C ASP A 402 24.40 8.83 4.01
N ILE A 403 23.66 7.78 3.65
CA ILE A 403 22.42 7.40 4.33
C ILE A 403 22.72 6.99 5.78
N THR A 404 23.75 6.16 5.96
CA THR A 404 24.16 5.64 7.27
C THR A 404 24.64 6.77 8.20
N ALA A 405 25.43 7.71 7.67
CA ALA A 405 25.94 8.87 8.42
C ALA A 405 24.83 9.85 8.80
N ASN A 406 23.86 10.10 7.91
CA ASN A 406 22.71 10.96 8.21
C ASN A 406 21.78 10.33 9.25
N LEU A 407 21.50 9.02 9.17
CA LEU A 407 20.73 8.31 10.19
C LEU A 407 21.48 8.29 11.55
N LEU A 408 22.79 8.04 11.56
CA LEU A 408 23.62 8.05 12.78
C LEU A 408 23.55 9.42 13.47
N LYS A 409 23.73 10.51 12.72
CA LYS A 409 23.63 11.89 13.21
C LYS A 409 22.24 12.22 13.78
N GLN A 410 21.19 11.62 13.24
CA GLN A 410 19.81 11.89 13.65
C GLN A 410 19.37 11.10 14.90
N LEU A 411 20.09 10.03 15.25
CA LEU A 411 19.85 9.19 16.43
C LEU A 411 20.87 9.41 17.57
N GLU A 412 21.88 10.26 17.35
CA GLU A 412 22.89 10.62 18.34
C GLU A 412 22.24 11.26 19.59
N GLY A 413 22.52 10.68 20.77
CA GLY A 413 21.86 11.01 22.04
C GLY A 413 20.58 10.23 22.34
N GLU A 414 20.04 9.44 21.39
CA GLU A 414 18.83 8.63 21.56
C GLU A 414 19.11 7.12 21.61
N PHE A 415 20.36 6.65 21.46
CA PHE A 415 20.64 5.22 21.31
C PHE A 415 20.29 4.40 22.55
N MET A 416 20.42 4.93 23.77
CA MET A 416 20.01 4.22 25.00
C MET A 416 18.49 3.90 25.03
N PRO A 417 17.58 4.88 24.91
CA PRO A 417 16.14 4.62 24.82
C PRO A 417 15.67 3.95 23.51
N ILE A 418 16.51 3.85 22.48
CA ILE A 418 16.25 2.96 21.32
C ILE A 418 16.70 1.51 21.63
N ALA A 419 17.85 1.32 22.27
CA ALA A 419 18.40 -0.01 22.59
C ALA A 419 17.53 -0.81 23.57
N CYS A 420 16.89 -0.13 24.53
CA CYS A 420 15.94 -0.75 25.48
C CYS A 420 14.49 -0.85 24.92
N ASN A 421 14.28 -0.59 23.63
CA ASN A 421 12.98 -0.72 22.98
C ASN A 421 12.89 -2.03 22.17
N LYS A 422 11.76 -2.73 22.27
CA LYS A 422 11.46 -4.00 21.58
C LYS A 422 11.73 -4.00 20.07
N TYR A 423 11.49 -2.86 19.42
CA TYR A 423 11.66 -2.67 17.98
C TYR A 423 12.98 -1.94 17.69
N GLY A 424 13.31 -0.95 18.52
CA GLY A 424 14.54 -0.16 18.42
C GLY A 424 15.83 -0.96 18.60
N SER A 425 15.86 -1.99 19.45
CA SER A 425 17.07 -2.80 19.69
C SER A 425 17.66 -3.35 18.38
N ASN A 426 16.79 -3.86 17.50
CA ASN A 426 17.15 -4.39 16.18
C ASN A 426 17.79 -3.31 15.28
N VAL A 427 17.37 -2.04 15.41
CA VAL A 427 17.98 -0.91 14.69
C VAL A 427 19.38 -0.62 15.22
N VAL A 428 19.57 -0.60 16.55
CA VAL A 428 20.90 -0.40 17.15
C VAL A 428 21.85 -1.54 16.80
N GLU A 429 21.37 -2.80 16.84
CA GLU A 429 22.14 -3.96 16.40
C GLU A 429 22.56 -3.85 14.92
N LYS A 430 21.66 -3.35 14.06
CA LYS A 430 21.98 -3.10 12.65
C LYS A 430 23.02 -1.98 12.45
N PHE A 431 23.01 -0.95 13.29
CA PHE A 431 24.08 0.06 13.28
C PHE A 431 25.43 -0.51 13.77
N LEU A 432 25.44 -1.40 14.76
CA LEU A 432 26.66 -2.01 15.27
C LEU A 432 27.36 -2.86 14.19
N GLU A 433 26.61 -3.47 13.26
CA GLU A 433 27.15 -4.13 12.07
C GLU A 433 27.76 -3.18 11.01
N SER A 434 27.48 -1.87 11.07
CA SER A 434 27.73 -0.94 9.96
C SER A 434 29.18 -0.41 9.88
N GLY A 435 30.01 -0.63 10.90
CA GLY A 435 31.44 -0.28 10.86
C GLY A 435 32.06 -0.04 12.25
N GLU A 436 33.38 -0.05 12.34
CA GLU A 436 34.10 0.13 13.61
C GLU A 436 33.95 1.55 14.18
N GLU A 437 34.00 2.58 13.34
CA GLU A 437 33.76 3.98 13.76
C GLU A 437 32.34 4.17 14.32
N ILE A 438 31.35 3.67 13.59
CA ILE A 438 29.92 3.77 13.92
C ILE A 438 29.62 3.02 15.22
N SER A 439 30.05 1.76 15.31
CA SER A 439 29.86 0.95 16.51
C SER A 439 30.61 1.52 17.72
N SER A 440 31.83 2.04 17.53
CA SER A 440 32.58 2.72 18.60
C SER A 440 31.82 3.93 19.16
N ARG A 441 31.28 4.82 18.30
CA ARG A 441 30.47 5.97 18.75
C ARG A 441 29.25 5.53 19.57
N ILE A 442 28.48 4.56 19.07
CA ILE A 442 27.27 4.06 19.74
C ILE A 442 27.60 3.38 21.07
N ILE A 443 28.67 2.58 21.12
CA ILE A 443 29.09 1.93 22.37
C ILE A 443 29.53 2.98 23.41
N MET A 444 30.25 4.02 22.99
CA MET A 444 30.65 5.10 23.91
C MET A 444 29.46 5.92 24.42
N GLU A 445 28.41 6.12 23.60
CA GLU A 445 27.14 6.71 24.06
C GLU A 445 26.44 5.79 25.09
N LEU A 446 26.25 4.51 24.76
CA LEU A 446 25.57 3.54 25.64
C LEU A 446 26.30 3.29 26.97
N VAL A 447 27.63 3.41 27.01
CA VAL A 447 28.44 3.29 28.23
C VAL A 447 28.49 4.62 29.00
N GLY A 448 28.34 5.76 28.32
CA GLY A 448 28.34 7.10 28.91
C GLY A 448 27.01 7.54 29.53
N ASP A 449 25.89 6.89 29.19
CA ASP A 449 24.58 7.20 29.75
C ASP A 449 24.51 6.90 31.26
N SER A 450 23.87 7.80 32.01
CA SER A 450 23.49 7.63 33.42
C SER A 450 22.81 6.29 33.77
N ASN A 451 22.18 5.63 32.80
CA ASN A 451 21.45 4.38 32.92
C ASN A 451 22.22 3.18 32.35
N ALA A 452 23.52 3.30 32.05
CA ALA A 452 24.35 2.23 31.47
C ALA A 452 24.37 0.92 32.30
N ALA A 453 24.04 0.95 33.58
CA ALA A 453 23.84 -0.25 34.39
C ALA A 453 22.54 -1.01 34.05
N MET A 454 21.50 -0.33 33.56
CA MET A 454 20.17 -0.88 33.33
C MET A 454 20.07 -1.67 32.02
N ILE A 455 20.73 -1.22 30.94
CA ILE A 455 20.74 -1.92 29.64
C ILE A 455 21.31 -3.35 29.75
N LEU A 456 22.20 -3.60 30.71
CA LEU A 456 22.75 -4.92 31.05
C LEU A 456 21.68 -5.90 31.61
N LEU A 457 20.57 -5.36 32.11
CA LEU A 457 19.51 -6.07 32.82
C LEU A 457 18.17 -6.02 32.06
N ASP A 458 18.13 -5.32 30.93
CA ASP A 458 16.95 -5.05 30.11
C ASP A 458 16.61 -6.21 29.15
N PRO A 459 15.31 -6.56 28.95
CA PRO A 459 14.88 -7.64 28.05
C PRO A 459 15.31 -7.52 26.58
N PHE A 460 15.59 -6.31 26.08
CA PHE A 460 16.01 -6.03 24.71
C PHE A 460 17.47 -5.54 24.66
N GLY A 461 17.85 -4.64 25.55
CA GLY A 461 19.20 -4.10 25.69
C GLY A 461 20.29 -5.16 25.85
N ASN A 462 19.99 -6.29 26.51
CA ASN A 462 20.93 -7.41 26.61
C ASN A 462 21.36 -7.99 25.26
N TYR A 463 20.54 -7.89 24.20
CA TYR A 463 20.91 -8.31 22.84
C TYR A 463 21.85 -7.28 22.21
N VAL A 464 21.52 -5.99 22.30
CA VAL A 464 22.39 -4.88 21.86
C VAL A 464 23.78 -4.96 22.49
N ILE A 465 23.89 -5.27 23.79
CA ILE A 465 25.17 -5.42 24.48
C ILE A 465 25.96 -6.66 24.01
N GLN A 466 25.29 -7.78 23.68
CA GLN A 466 25.96 -8.96 23.12
C GLN A 466 26.48 -8.69 21.70
N SER A 467 25.68 -8.04 20.86
CA SER A 467 26.05 -7.64 19.50
C SER A 467 27.16 -6.57 19.52
N ALA A 468 27.14 -5.65 20.48
CA ALA A 468 28.25 -4.72 20.74
C ALA A 468 29.54 -5.46 21.13
N LEU A 469 29.50 -6.42 22.06
CA LEU A 469 30.68 -7.23 22.45
C LEU A 469 31.30 -8.02 21.29
N ALA A 470 30.50 -8.37 20.27
CA ALA A 470 30.98 -9.06 19.08
C ALA A 470 31.79 -8.16 18.14
N VAL A 471 31.40 -6.88 17.98
CA VAL A 471 32.07 -5.92 17.06
C VAL A 471 33.10 -5.03 17.73
N ALA A 472 32.99 -4.78 19.05
CA ALA A 472 33.77 -3.78 19.77
C ALA A 472 35.29 -4.07 19.74
N LYS A 473 36.09 -3.04 19.47
CA LYS A 473 37.56 -3.06 19.59
C LYS A 473 38.06 -1.86 20.40
N GLY A 474 39.36 -1.84 20.70
CA GLY A 474 40.05 -0.70 21.31
C GLY A 474 39.37 -0.15 22.56
N VAL A 475 39.26 1.18 22.62
CA VAL A 475 38.69 1.93 23.76
C VAL A 475 37.24 1.52 24.04
N ALA A 476 36.40 1.43 23.00
CA ALA A 476 34.99 1.04 23.14
C ALA A 476 34.82 -0.36 23.74
N ARG A 477 35.68 -1.33 23.35
CA ARG A 477 35.68 -2.67 23.96
C ARG A 477 36.06 -2.62 25.45
N ASN A 478 37.09 -1.84 25.80
CA ASN A 478 37.55 -1.73 27.18
C ASN A 478 36.49 -1.07 28.08
N ALA A 479 35.86 0.00 27.62
CA ALA A 479 34.78 0.69 28.33
C ALA A 479 33.56 -0.24 28.55
N LEU A 480 33.15 -0.98 27.52
CA LEU A 480 32.04 -1.95 27.61
C LEU A 480 32.35 -3.12 28.56
N LEU A 481 33.60 -3.61 28.57
CA LEU A 481 34.03 -4.65 29.50
C LEU A 481 34.13 -4.15 30.95
N GLN A 482 34.56 -2.91 31.17
CA GLN A 482 34.58 -2.28 32.49
C GLN A 482 33.17 -2.14 33.07
N LEU A 483 32.22 -1.62 32.28
CA LEU A 483 30.82 -1.49 32.65
C LEU A 483 30.20 -2.84 33.09
N ILE A 484 30.51 -3.92 32.37
CA ILE A 484 30.09 -5.29 32.70
C ILE A 484 30.76 -5.81 33.97
N GLN A 485 32.05 -5.50 34.20
CA GLN A 485 32.79 -5.92 35.38
C GLN A 485 32.24 -5.26 36.65
N GLU A 486 32.01 -3.95 36.62
CA GLU A 486 31.49 -3.17 37.74
C GLU A 486 30.08 -3.61 38.16
N ASN A 487 29.23 -3.96 37.19
CA ASN A 487 27.85 -4.41 37.43
C ASN A 487 27.69 -5.95 37.57
N SER A 488 28.81 -6.69 37.58
CA SER A 488 28.82 -8.15 37.46
C SER A 488 28.09 -8.91 38.59
N SER A 489 27.95 -8.31 39.78
CA SER A 489 27.15 -8.85 40.89
C SER A 489 25.65 -8.87 40.55
N SER A 490 25.09 -7.71 40.21
CA SER A 490 23.68 -7.54 39.80
C SER A 490 23.34 -8.37 38.56
N MET A 491 24.26 -8.46 37.60
CA MET A 491 24.10 -9.27 36.39
C MET A 491 23.96 -10.77 36.68
N ARG A 492 24.67 -11.32 37.69
CA ARG A 492 24.60 -12.74 38.08
C ARG A 492 23.24 -13.12 38.68
N SER A 493 22.57 -12.21 39.39
CA SER A 493 21.21 -12.42 39.92
C SER A 493 20.10 -12.25 38.87
N ASN A 494 20.36 -11.53 37.78
CA ASN A 494 19.37 -11.20 36.76
C ASN A 494 19.28 -12.27 35.65
N LEU A 495 18.14 -12.38 34.95
CA LEU A 495 17.96 -13.32 33.84
C LEU A 495 18.74 -12.90 32.57
N TYR A 496 18.70 -11.61 32.24
CA TYR A 496 19.30 -11.03 31.04
C TYR A 496 20.80 -10.76 31.24
N GLY A 497 21.19 -10.26 32.42
CA GLY A 497 22.61 -10.09 32.78
C GLY A 497 23.42 -11.39 32.69
N ARG A 498 22.84 -12.52 33.09
CA ARG A 498 23.47 -13.85 32.92
C ARG A 498 23.69 -14.26 31.45
N LYS A 499 22.85 -13.82 30.51
CA LYS A 499 23.08 -14.08 29.07
C LYS A 499 24.35 -13.38 28.58
N ILE A 500 24.53 -12.11 28.96
CA ILE A 500 25.71 -11.30 28.58
C ILE A 500 26.99 -11.94 29.15
N ILE A 501 26.96 -12.38 30.43
CA ILE A 501 28.09 -13.09 31.05
C ILE A 501 28.41 -14.39 30.28
N ALA A 502 27.43 -15.22 29.99
CA ALA A 502 27.63 -16.48 29.26
C ALA A 502 28.14 -16.25 27.82
N CYS A 503 27.71 -15.16 27.16
CA CYS A 503 28.23 -14.74 25.87
C CYS A 503 29.73 -14.39 25.94
N LEU A 504 30.12 -13.59 26.94
CA LEU A 504 31.51 -13.19 27.18
C LEU A 504 32.41 -14.39 27.54
N GLU A 505 31.92 -15.33 28.34
CA GLU A 505 32.62 -16.58 28.67
C GLU A 505 32.83 -17.46 27.42
N LYS A 506 31.78 -17.64 26.60
CA LYS A 506 31.88 -18.35 25.32
C LYS A 506 32.88 -17.70 24.37
N ALA A 507 32.89 -16.36 24.27
CA ALA A 507 33.84 -15.63 23.44
C ALA A 507 35.30 -15.82 23.90
N LYS A 508 35.56 -15.81 25.22
CA LYS A 508 36.88 -16.10 25.78
C LYS A 508 37.33 -17.53 25.47
N ASN A 509 36.45 -18.51 25.66
CA ASN A 509 36.77 -19.92 25.40
C ASN A 509 37.08 -20.17 23.92
N ASN A 510 36.29 -19.59 23.01
CA ASN A 510 36.58 -19.65 21.57
C ASN A 510 37.94 -19.02 21.22
N ALA A 511 38.24 -17.84 21.76
CA ALA A 511 39.51 -17.14 21.51
C ALA A 511 40.72 -17.94 22.02
N MET A 512 40.61 -18.57 23.20
CA MET A 512 41.64 -19.47 23.72
C MET A 512 41.80 -20.72 22.85
N TRP A 513 40.72 -21.26 22.27
CA TRP A 513 40.80 -22.41 21.37
C TRP A 513 41.53 -22.06 20.07
N THR A 514 41.20 -20.91 19.43
CA THR A 514 41.87 -20.41 18.23
C THR A 514 43.33 -19.94 18.42
N LEU A 515 43.86 -19.98 19.64
CA LEU A 515 45.27 -19.71 19.97
C LEU A 515 46.05 -20.97 20.37
N ASN A 516 45.38 -22.12 20.44
CA ASN A 516 45.96 -23.42 20.81
C ASN A 516 45.73 -24.50 19.73
N CYS A 517 45.47 -24.07 18.49
CA CYS A 517 45.26 -24.89 17.28
C CYS A 517 45.88 -24.15 16.08
#